data_AF-A0A835TBH4-F1
#
_entry.id   AF-A0A835TBH4-F1
#
_cell.length_a   1.000
_cell.length_b   1.000
_cell.length_c   1.000
_cell.angle_alpha   90.00
_cell.angle_beta   90.00
_cell.angle_gamma   90.00
#
_symmetry.space_group_name_H-M   'P 1'
#
loop_
_entity.id
_entity.type
_entity.pdbx_description
1 polymer ?
#
loop_
_entity_poly.entity_id
_entity_poly.type
_entity_poly.pdbx_seq_one_letter_code
_entity_poly.pdbx_strand_id
1 'polypeptide(L)'
;MDLTPHLASLPDLPPQSCVFNPAIVHVTGSLYVLFTRVYVAKDPAKRCVLGQLDTPPFMDAWNGTLANLLAVVRLKRRSLPAGPTPVVRAPMGIKVIGYRYLNETNLEDGRLFKDKAGRVMLYLSLPFGKYGGLRSSINLVYRVYLNCTLTGRPVRCDPSMGPARLLYYTGSRAWDKNWVPWNGTSMMSYVRYGPFGPHSTIDWLSYTEPRPRNRFATVASETFFTRFNATFGHLMHLSGGTPAVLEPGGESYLAVGHVRAHPACLHPQAIPGLLELLGPKVRANCLHMLKLPADTKESIPFHTFNYVGAGGKEFKHYHVDYSFFFYRFSASPPYPITHISHGVLPPSEGHFGIVFPNGLERLGSDWLIGYGDGDQAAKLMLLGAADVEKLLVPLPMMERLVKEYSVCTLQLQGQDNARSEL
;
A
#
# COMPACT_ATOMS: atom_id res chain seq x y z
N MET A 1 -1.95 4.92 -12.82
CA MET A 1 -2.92 6.02 -13.04
C MET A 1 -2.96 6.86 -11.79
N ASP A 2 -2.79 8.17 -11.93
CA ASP A 2 -2.94 9.12 -10.82
C ASP A 2 -4.41 9.51 -10.65
N LEU A 3 -4.94 9.35 -9.44
CA LEU A 3 -6.30 9.72 -9.06
C LEU A 3 -6.38 11.15 -8.54
N THR A 4 -5.26 11.69 -8.08
CA THR A 4 -5.18 12.93 -7.32
C THR A 4 -5.83 14.09 -8.06
N PRO A 5 -5.58 14.32 -9.37
CA PRO A 5 -6.22 15.42 -10.10
C PRO A 5 -7.75 15.33 -10.13
N HIS A 6 -8.31 14.12 -10.09
CA HIS A 6 -9.76 13.90 -10.11
C HIS A 6 -10.42 14.06 -8.74
N LEU A 7 -9.65 13.87 -7.66
CA LEU A 7 -10.14 13.95 -6.28
C LEU A 7 -9.88 15.33 -5.68
N ALA A 8 -8.70 15.89 -5.89
CA ALA A 8 -8.32 17.21 -5.37
C ALA A 8 -9.07 18.37 -6.03
N SER A 9 -9.70 18.14 -7.20
CA SER A 9 -10.53 19.14 -7.88
C SER A 9 -11.98 19.18 -7.39
N LEU A 10 -12.34 18.40 -6.37
CA LEU A 10 -13.70 18.34 -5.85
C LEU A 10 -14.01 19.62 -5.04
N PRO A 11 -15.19 20.24 -5.21
CA PRO A 11 -15.49 21.57 -4.66
C PRO A 11 -15.30 21.74 -3.15
N ASP A 12 -15.57 20.68 -2.37
CA ASP A 12 -15.50 20.76 -0.91
C ASP A 12 -14.09 20.53 -0.34
N LEU A 13 -13.12 20.18 -1.20
CA LEU A 13 -11.74 19.99 -0.74
C LEU A 13 -11.00 21.33 -0.71
N PRO A 14 -10.26 21.62 0.37
CA PRO A 14 -9.41 22.80 0.41
C PRO A 14 -8.38 22.81 -0.74
N PRO A 15 -8.13 23.96 -1.38
CA PRO A 15 -7.16 24.05 -2.46
C PRO A 15 -5.76 23.53 -2.05
N GLN A 16 -5.09 22.86 -2.98
CA GLN A 16 -3.74 22.29 -2.78
C GLN A 16 -3.66 21.31 -1.60
N SER A 17 -4.74 20.58 -1.31
CA SER A 17 -4.71 19.42 -0.42
C SER A 17 -3.92 18.27 -1.05
N CYS A 18 -3.11 17.57 -0.25
CA CYS A 18 -2.61 16.25 -0.65
C CYS A 18 -3.75 15.23 -0.52
N VAL A 19 -3.96 14.41 -1.55
CA VAL A 19 -4.92 13.29 -1.51
C VAL A 19 -4.15 12.01 -1.80
N PHE A 20 -4.12 11.10 -0.85
CA PHE A 20 -3.20 9.95 -0.87
C PHE A 20 -3.79 8.71 -0.17
N ASN A 21 -3.06 7.59 -0.26
CA ASN A 21 -3.40 6.31 0.36
C ASN A 21 -4.82 5.77 0.00
N PRO A 22 -5.16 5.63 -1.29
CA PRO A 22 -6.46 5.15 -1.74
C PRO A 22 -6.68 3.66 -1.41
N ALA A 23 -7.56 3.39 -0.47
CA ALA A 23 -8.22 2.09 -0.39
C ALA A 23 -9.31 2.02 -1.45
N ILE A 24 -9.55 0.82 -2.00
CA ILE A 24 -10.55 0.60 -3.05
C ILE A 24 -11.27 -0.72 -2.83
N VAL A 25 -12.56 -0.76 -3.15
CA VAL A 25 -13.36 -1.99 -3.17
C VAL A 25 -14.41 -1.93 -4.29
N HIS A 26 -14.65 -3.07 -4.92
CA HIS A 26 -15.65 -3.19 -5.98
C HIS A 26 -17.06 -3.28 -5.40
N VAL A 27 -17.98 -2.49 -5.97
CA VAL A 27 -19.41 -2.51 -5.60
C VAL A 27 -20.21 -3.34 -6.60
N THR A 28 -20.30 -2.86 -7.84
CA THR A 28 -21.07 -3.50 -8.91
C THR A 28 -20.68 -2.92 -10.25
N GLY A 29 -20.66 -3.76 -11.29
CA GLY A 29 -20.27 -3.34 -12.65
C GLY A 29 -18.93 -2.60 -12.65
N SER A 30 -18.95 -1.33 -13.09
CA SER A 30 -17.79 -0.42 -13.13
C SER A 30 -17.70 0.53 -11.92
N LEU A 31 -18.53 0.36 -10.90
CA LEU A 31 -18.57 1.21 -9.72
C LEU A 31 -17.70 0.64 -8.59
N TYR A 32 -16.90 1.53 -8.02
CA TYR A 32 -15.98 1.27 -6.92
C TYR A 32 -16.16 2.33 -5.85
N VAL A 33 -15.90 1.95 -4.59
CA VAL A 33 -15.72 2.93 -3.50
C VAL A 33 -14.24 3.14 -3.29
N LEU A 34 -13.86 4.39 -3.08
CA LEU A 34 -12.54 4.82 -2.67
C LEU A 34 -12.62 5.44 -1.28
N PHE A 35 -11.63 5.16 -0.45
CA PHE A 35 -11.35 5.91 0.76
C PHE A 35 -9.92 6.42 0.67
N THR A 36 -9.73 7.72 0.87
CA THR A 36 -8.43 8.39 0.77
C THR A 36 -8.20 9.29 1.97
N ARG A 37 -6.92 9.54 2.28
CA ARG A 37 -6.54 10.57 3.24
C ARG A 37 -6.41 11.91 2.52
N VAL A 38 -6.82 12.96 3.20
CA VAL A 38 -6.68 14.34 2.74
C VAL A 38 -5.85 15.09 3.79
N TYR A 39 -4.83 15.78 3.33
CA TYR A 39 -4.00 16.62 4.19
C TYR A 39 -3.89 18.03 3.62
N VAL A 40 -4.02 19.02 4.50
CA VAL A 40 -3.89 20.43 4.15
C VAL A 40 -2.88 21.06 5.09
N ALA A 41 -1.71 21.42 4.55
CA ALA A 41 -0.68 22.10 5.33
C ALA A 41 -1.23 23.43 5.89
N LYS A 42 -0.87 23.72 7.15
CA LYS A 42 -1.23 24.99 7.80
C LYS A 42 -0.53 26.17 7.13
N ASP A 43 0.74 25.97 6.76
CA ASP A 43 1.54 26.92 5.99
C ASP A 43 1.20 26.80 4.49
N PRO A 44 0.65 27.83 3.84
CA PRO A 44 0.37 27.83 2.41
C PRO A 44 1.58 27.51 1.53
N ALA A 45 2.79 27.89 1.94
CA ALA A 45 4.01 27.65 1.17
C ALA A 45 4.42 26.16 1.15
N LYS A 46 3.87 25.35 2.06
CA LYS A 46 4.12 23.91 2.16
C LYS A 46 2.92 23.06 1.71
N ARG A 47 1.90 23.68 1.12
CA ARG A 47 0.75 22.95 0.59
C ARG A 47 1.18 22.05 -0.56
N CYS A 48 0.36 21.05 -0.82
CA CYS A 48 0.70 19.99 -1.74
C CYS A 48 0.84 20.50 -3.17
N VAL A 49 2.00 20.26 -3.77
CA VAL A 49 2.19 20.38 -5.20
C VAL A 49 2.63 19.02 -5.73
N LEU A 50 1.79 18.42 -6.58
CA LEU A 50 2.06 17.09 -7.11
C LEU A 50 3.39 17.07 -7.86
N GLY A 51 4.25 16.11 -7.53
CA GLY A 51 5.56 15.95 -8.13
C GLY A 51 6.67 16.82 -7.52
N GLN A 52 6.35 17.73 -6.58
CA GLN A 52 7.36 18.42 -5.78
C GLN A 52 7.70 17.59 -4.54
N LEU A 53 8.95 17.10 -4.48
CA LEU A 53 9.38 16.15 -3.46
C LEU A 53 9.68 16.78 -2.09
N ASP A 54 9.69 18.10 -1.97
CA ASP A 54 9.98 18.82 -0.72
C ASP A 54 8.71 19.25 0.04
N THR A 55 7.53 19.14 -0.56
CA THR A 55 6.24 19.50 0.05
C THR A 55 5.33 18.33 0.51
N PRO A 56 5.77 17.07 0.73
CA PRO A 56 4.86 16.03 1.22
C PRO A 56 4.46 16.29 2.68
N PRO A 57 3.30 15.80 3.15
CA PRO A 57 2.79 16.06 4.50
C PRO A 57 3.79 15.74 5.62
N PHE A 58 4.58 14.68 5.43
CA PHE A 58 5.62 14.28 6.38
C PHE A 58 6.72 15.35 6.52
N MET A 59 7.10 16.03 5.43
CA MET A 59 8.13 17.08 5.46
C MET A 59 7.64 18.34 6.19
N ASP A 60 6.33 18.54 6.32
CA ASP A 60 5.73 19.52 7.23
C ASP A 60 5.46 18.95 8.64
N ALA A 61 6.01 17.77 8.96
CA ALA A 61 5.77 17.05 10.22
C ALA A 61 4.27 16.91 10.56
N TRP A 62 3.41 16.83 9.54
CA TRP A 62 1.95 16.78 9.68
C TRP A 62 1.35 17.97 10.44
N ASN A 63 1.98 19.15 10.40
CA ASN A 63 1.53 20.36 11.12
C ASN A 63 0.28 21.04 10.51
N GLY A 64 -0.52 20.28 9.77
CA GLY A 64 -1.71 20.74 9.05
C GLY A 64 -2.98 20.05 9.54
N THR A 65 -4.05 20.21 8.76
CA THR A 65 -5.32 19.53 9.01
C THR A 65 -5.34 18.20 8.29
N LEU A 66 -5.69 17.14 9.03
CA LEU A 66 -5.91 15.79 8.50
C LEU A 66 -7.40 15.52 8.42
N ALA A 67 -7.82 15.02 7.26
CA ALA A 67 -9.19 14.63 6.97
C ALA A 67 -9.19 13.39 6.08
N ASN A 68 -10.37 12.93 5.72
CA ASN A 68 -10.54 11.80 4.82
C ASN A 68 -11.58 12.11 3.75
N LEU A 69 -11.55 11.35 2.66
CA LEU A 69 -12.52 11.45 1.57
C LEU A 69 -13.03 10.06 1.24
N LEU A 70 -14.35 9.90 1.29
CA LEU A 70 -15.04 8.71 0.81
C LEU A 70 -15.70 9.05 -0.53
N ALA A 71 -15.31 8.36 -1.60
CA ALA A 71 -15.79 8.65 -2.95
C ALA A 71 -16.33 7.38 -3.63
N VAL A 72 -17.34 7.56 -4.47
CA VAL A 72 -17.80 6.54 -5.42
C VAL A 72 -17.27 6.94 -6.79
N VAL A 73 -16.55 6.03 -7.42
CA VAL A 73 -15.95 6.26 -8.72
C VAL A 73 -16.40 5.22 -9.71
N ARG A 74 -16.46 5.63 -10.98
CA ARG A 74 -16.63 4.73 -12.11
C ARG A 74 -15.29 4.53 -12.78
N LEU A 75 -14.81 3.30 -12.80
CA LEU A 75 -13.60 2.91 -13.52
C LEU A 75 -13.99 2.28 -14.84
N LYS A 76 -13.47 2.81 -15.94
CA LYS A 76 -13.66 2.24 -17.28
C LYS A 76 -12.29 1.88 -17.85
N ARG A 77 -12.12 0.63 -18.25
CA ARG A 77 -11.02 0.29 -19.15
C ARG A 77 -11.27 1.02 -20.46
N ARG A 78 -10.36 1.89 -20.90
CA ARG A 78 -10.43 2.39 -22.28
C ARG A 78 -10.02 1.22 -23.19
N SER A 79 -10.70 1.04 -24.31
CA SER A 79 -10.23 0.12 -25.36
C SER A 79 -9.10 0.82 -26.09
N LEU A 80 -7.96 0.16 -26.31
CA LEU A 80 -7.00 0.65 -27.30
C LEU A 80 -7.55 0.37 -28.70
N PRO A 81 -7.22 1.19 -29.70
CA PRO A 81 -7.34 0.80 -31.10
C PRO A 81 -6.54 -0.50 -31.32
N ALA A 82 -7.13 -1.47 -32.01
CA ALA A 82 -6.47 -2.69 -32.45
C ALA A 82 -5.47 -2.37 -33.57
N GLY A 83 -4.32 -1.80 -33.22
CA GLY A 83 -3.18 -1.56 -34.11
C GLY A 83 -2.01 -2.50 -33.78
N PRO A 84 -1.09 -2.77 -34.73
CA PRO A 84 -0.01 -3.74 -34.58
C PRO A 84 1.15 -3.25 -33.68
N THR A 85 1.01 -2.11 -33.00
CA THR A 85 2.04 -1.57 -32.10
C THR A 85 2.00 -2.21 -30.71
N PRO A 86 3.15 -2.43 -30.05
CA PRO A 86 3.20 -3.13 -28.77
C PRO A 86 2.52 -2.31 -27.66
N VAL A 87 1.32 -2.75 -27.28
CA VAL A 87 0.74 -2.80 -25.93
C VAL A 87 1.18 -1.72 -24.94
N VAL A 88 0.89 -0.45 -25.21
CA VAL A 88 0.66 0.53 -24.14
C VAL A 88 -0.75 0.29 -23.63
N ARG A 89 -0.95 -0.58 -22.61
CA ARG A 89 -2.28 -0.88 -22.05
C ARG A 89 -3.09 0.41 -21.89
N ALA A 90 -4.28 0.47 -22.49
CA ALA A 90 -5.06 1.70 -22.57
C ALA A 90 -5.20 2.41 -21.22
N PRO A 91 -5.08 3.75 -21.18
CA PRO A 91 -5.24 4.48 -19.94
C PRO A 91 -6.62 4.20 -19.35
N MET A 92 -6.67 3.79 -18.08
CA MET A 92 -7.93 3.63 -17.37
C MET A 92 -8.61 4.99 -17.25
N GLY A 93 -9.90 5.05 -17.56
CA GLY A 93 -10.72 6.24 -17.33
C GLY A 93 -11.34 6.18 -15.95
N ILE A 94 -11.31 7.30 -15.24
CA ILE A 94 -12.01 7.47 -13.97
C ILE A 94 -12.99 8.63 -14.04
N LYS A 95 -14.15 8.46 -13.39
CA LYS A 95 -15.11 9.53 -13.12
C LYS A 95 -15.59 9.44 -11.68
N VAL A 96 -15.51 10.52 -10.92
CA VAL A 96 -16.15 10.62 -9.60
C VAL A 96 -17.66 10.78 -9.80
N ILE A 97 -18.43 9.89 -9.16
CA ILE A 97 -19.90 9.80 -9.26
C ILE A 97 -20.57 10.43 -8.03
N GLY A 98 -19.85 10.47 -6.92
CA GLY A 98 -20.33 10.97 -5.65
C GLY A 98 -19.21 10.94 -4.63
N TYR A 99 -19.26 11.81 -3.62
CA TYR A 99 -18.26 11.82 -2.57
C TYR A 99 -18.78 12.47 -1.30
N ARG A 100 -18.06 12.26 -0.20
CA ARG A 100 -18.25 12.92 1.08
C ARG A 100 -16.89 13.22 1.69
N TYR A 101 -16.64 14.50 1.97
CA TYR A 101 -15.48 14.95 2.72
C TYR A 101 -15.72 14.72 4.21
N LEU A 102 -14.76 14.10 4.89
CA LEU A 102 -14.86 13.65 6.28
C LEU A 102 -13.80 14.40 7.10
N ASN A 103 -14.14 15.56 7.63
CA ASN A 103 -13.21 16.49 8.29
C ASN A 103 -13.25 16.43 9.83
N GLU A 104 -14.03 15.52 10.40
CA GLU A 104 -14.31 15.49 11.85
C GLU A 104 -13.25 14.72 12.66
N THR A 105 -12.54 13.77 12.05
CA THR A 105 -11.60 12.90 12.76
C THR A 105 -10.47 12.46 11.83
N ASN A 106 -9.23 12.50 12.33
CA ASN A 106 -8.08 11.95 11.61
C ASN A 106 -8.12 10.41 11.67
N LEU A 107 -8.54 9.79 10.58
CA LEU A 107 -8.62 8.34 10.46
C LEU A 107 -7.45 7.85 9.59
N GLU A 108 -6.69 6.88 10.10
CA GLU A 108 -5.52 6.31 9.43
C GLU A 108 -5.79 4.91 8.89
N ASP A 109 -4.89 4.46 8.01
CA ASP A 109 -4.81 3.07 7.54
C ASP A 109 -6.14 2.51 7.01
N GLY A 110 -6.85 3.34 6.24
CA GLY A 110 -8.08 2.94 5.58
C GLY A 110 -7.92 1.68 4.75
N ARG A 111 -8.83 0.73 4.97
CA ARG A 111 -8.93 -0.55 4.25
C ARG A 111 -10.39 -0.79 3.92
N LEU A 112 -10.74 -0.81 2.64
CA LEU A 112 -12.10 -1.10 2.16
C LEU A 112 -12.21 -2.56 1.74
N PHE A 113 -13.25 -3.25 2.19
CA PHE A 113 -13.48 -4.65 1.88
C PHE A 113 -14.98 -4.97 1.94
N LYS A 114 -15.39 -6.12 1.42
CA LYS A 114 -16.74 -6.65 1.59
C LYS A 114 -16.74 -7.69 2.70
N ASP A 115 -17.82 -7.76 3.46
CA ASP A 115 -18.03 -8.89 4.35
C ASP A 115 -18.68 -10.08 3.64
N LYS A 116 -18.96 -11.15 4.39
CA LYS A 116 -19.64 -12.36 3.88
C LYS A 116 -21.02 -12.13 3.27
N ALA A 117 -21.68 -11.01 3.60
CA ALA A 117 -22.97 -10.62 3.02
C ALA A 117 -22.81 -9.64 1.85
N GLY A 118 -21.59 -9.40 1.38
CA GLY A 118 -21.30 -8.45 0.30
C GLY A 118 -21.42 -6.99 0.73
N ARG A 119 -21.57 -6.70 2.02
CA ARG A 119 -21.70 -5.33 2.53
C ARG A 119 -20.32 -4.67 2.53
N VAL A 120 -20.25 -3.43 2.05
CA VAL A 120 -19.00 -2.67 2.05
C VAL A 120 -18.69 -2.22 3.47
N MET A 121 -17.48 -2.56 3.92
CA MET A 121 -16.93 -2.22 5.21
C MET A 121 -15.65 -1.42 5.03
N LEU A 122 -15.40 -0.51 5.96
CA LEU A 122 -14.20 0.30 6.03
C LEU A 122 -13.54 0.07 7.39
N TYR A 123 -12.38 -0.55 7.40
CA TYR A 123 -11.51 -0.64 8.57
C TYR A 123 -10.63 0.60 8.64
N LEU A 124 -10.49 1.15 9.85
CA LEU A 124 -9.70 2.34 10.15
C LEU A 124 -8.95 2.16 11.47
N SER A 125 -7.74 2.69 11.51
CA SER A 125 -7.00 2.87 12.74
C SER A 125 -7.24 4.28 13.27
N LEU A 126 -7.79 4.41 14.47
CA LEU A 126 -7.96 5.67 15.17
C LEU A 126 -6.76 5.88 16.11
N PRO A 127 -5.81 6.77 15.76
CA PRO A 127 -4.68 7.06 16.63
C PRO A 127 -5.07 7.92 17.83
N PHE A 128 -4.48 7.63 18.99
CA PHE A 128 -4.49 8.41 20.21
C PHE A 128 -3.05 8.82 20.56
N GLY A 129 -2.85 10.05 21.05
CA GLY A 129 -1.53 10.58 21.38
C GLY A 129 -0.90 11.41 20.24
N LYS A 130 0.25 12.02 20.53
CA LYS A 130 0.93 12.98 19.63
C LYS A 130 1.75 12.25 18.57
N TYR A 131 1.74 12.75 17.33
CA TYR A 131 2.66 12.28 16.28
C TYR A 131 4.12 12.55 16.73
N GLY A 132 4.98 11.52 16.69
CA GLY A 132 6.35 11.59 17.22
C GLY A 132 6.51 11.40 18.74
N GLY A 133 5.44 11.05 19.46
CA GLY A 133 5.48 10.70 20.90
C GLY A 133 4.87 9.32 21.21
N LEU A 134 4.49 9.08 22.47
CA LEU A 134 3.72 7.88 22.86
C LEU A 134 2.35 7.93 22.16
N ARG A 135 2.12 6.97 21.27
CA ARG A 135 0.89 6.84 20.49
C ARG A 135 0.30 5.46 20.69
N SER A 136 -1.01 5.41 20.77
CA SER A 136 -1.79 4.18 20.69
C SER A 136 -2.73 4.24 19.50
N SER A 137 -3.28 3.12 19.07
CA SER A 137 -4.36 3.10 18.09
C SER A 137 -5.46 2.15 18.49
N ILE A 138 -6.70 2.54 18.20
CA ILE A 138 -7.87 1.68 18.32
C ILE A 138 -8.36 1.33 16.92
N ASN A 139 -8.66 0.06 16.72
CA ASN A 139 -9.13 -0.46 15.44
C ASN A 139 -10.64 -0.38 15.36
N LEU A 140 -11.15 0.31 14.34
CA LEU A 140 -12.57 0.54 14.11
C LEU A 140 -12.98 -0.03 12.76
N VAL A 141 -14.23 -0.49 12.68
CA VAL A 141 -14.87 -0.84 11.41
C VAL A 141 -16.18 -0.07 11.27
N TYR A 142 -16.40 0.42 10.05
CA TYR A 142 -17.58 1.17 9.67
C TYR A 142 -18.27 0.41 8.54
N ARG A 143 -19.60 0.32 8.59
CA ARG A 143 -20.36 -0.04 7.40
C ARG A 143 -20.41 1.18 6.48
N VAL A 144 -20.14 0.99 5.20
CA VAL A 144 -20.31 2.03 4.18
C VAL A 144 -21.67 1.86 3.53
N TYR A 145 -22.44 2.94 3.50
CA TYR A 145 -23.73 3.01 2.82
C TYR A 145 -23.58 3.81 1.53
N LEU A 146 -24.18 3.30 0.45
CA LEU A 146 -24.16 3.94 -0.86
C LEU A 146 -25.59 4.18 -1.31
N ASN A 147 -26.03 5.44 -1.30
CA ASN A 147 -27.31 5.81 -1.86
C ASN A 147 -27.09 6.32 -3.30
N CYS A 148 -27.44 5.51 -4.30
CA CYS A 148 -27.17 5.82 -5.70
C CYS A 148 -28.46 5.90 -6.53
N THR A 149 -28.61 7.00 -7.27
CA THR A 149 -29.66 7.13 -8.29
C THR A 149 -29.10 6.68 -9.63
N LEU A 150 -29.31 5.40 -9.97
CA LEU A 150 -28.70 4.76 -11.14
C LEU A 150 -29.47 4.98 -12.46
N THR A 151 -30.76 5.32 -12.38
CA THR A 151 -31.66 5.46 -13.53
C THR A 151 -31.74 6.88 -14.10
N GLY A 152 -31.22 7.89 -13.38
CA GLY A 152 -31.17 9.28 -13.83
C GLY A 152 -29.84 9.65 -14.50
N ARG A 153 -29.87 10.58 -15.46
CA ARG A 153 -28.67 11.30 -15.93
C ARG A 153 -28.64 12.69 -15.29
N PRO A 154 -27.58 13.07 -14.56
CA PRO A 154 -26.37 12.29 -14.26
C PRO A 154 -26.59 11.25 -13.15
N VAL A 155 -25.94 10.08 -13.27
CA VAL A 155 -25.84 9.10 -12.17
C VAL A 155 -25.11 9.78 -11.02
N ARG A 156 -25.72 9.80 -9.84
CA ARG A 156 -25.17 10.39 -8.62
C ARG A 156 -25.23 9.36 -7.49
N CYS A 157 -24.20 9.35 -6.66
CA CYS A 157 -24.16 8.59 -5.43
C CYS A 157 -23.88 9.53 -4.25
N ASP A 158 -24.41 9.20 -3.08
CA ASP A 158 -24.04 9.82 -1.81
C ASP A 158 -23.49 8.71 -0.90
N PRO A 159 -22.15 8.59 -0.77
CA PRO A 159 -21.54 7.65 0.13
C PRO A 159 -21.54 8.19 1.56
N SER A 160 -21.81 7.32 2.54
CA SER A 160 -21.74 7.67 3.96
C SER A 160 -21.19 6.52 4.80
N MET A 161 -20.70 6.85 6.00
CA MET A 161 -20.28 5.88 6.99
C MET A 161 -21.37 5.69 8.04
N GLY A 162 -21.62 4.44 8.41
CA GLY A 162 -22.44 4.10 9.57
C GLY A 162 -21.75 4.42 10.90
N PRO A 163 -22.37 4.02 12.02
CA PRO A 163 -21.73 4.15 13.33
C PRO A 163 -20.46 3.30 13.41
N ALA A 164 -19.44 3.83 14.08
CA ALA A 164 -18.19 3.13 14.34
C ALA A 164 -18.44 1.87 15.20
N ARG A 165 -17.76 0.77 14.87
CA ARG A 165 -17.74 -0.46 15.67
C ARG A 165 -16.30 -0.79 16.06
N LEU A 166 -16.09 -1.05 17.34
CA LEU A 166 -14.78 -1.38 17.89
C LEU A 166 -14.38 -2.82 17.53
N LEU A 167 -13.23 -2.99 16.86
CA LEU A 167 -12.57 -4.29 16.70
C LEU A 167 -11.50 -4.45 17.77
N TYR A 168 -11.84 -5.14 18.86
CA TYR A 168 -11.00 -5.21 20.06
C TYR A 168 -10.40 -6.59 20.32
N TYR A 169 -9.09 -6.71 20.08
CA TYR A 169 -8.28 -7.86 20.48
C TYR A 169 -7.40 -7.49 21.68
N THR A 170 -7.56 -8.19 22.81
CA THR A 170 -6.80 -7.92 24.06
C THR A 170 -5.29 -8.07 23.91
N GLY A 171 -4.80 -8.87 22.95
CA GLY A 171 -3.37 -9.03 22.70
C GLY A 171 -2.75 -7.93 21.81
N SER A 172 -3.56 -6.99 21.32
CA SER A 172 -3.09 -5.89 20.47
C SER A 172 -2.22 -4.93 21.27
N ARG A 173 -1.03 -4.63 20.76
CA ARG A 173 -0.13 -3.60 21.27
C ARG A 173 -0.58 -2.23 20.79
N ALA A 174 -0.08 -1.19 21.46
CA ALA A 174 -0.38 0.21 21.19
C ALA A 174 -0.18 0.63 19.70
N TRP A 175 0.70 -0.06 18.97
CA TRP A 175 1.09 0.31 17.60
C TRP A 175 0.59 -0.66 16.52
N ASP A 176 -0.29 -1.59 16.86
CA ASP A 176 -0.75 -2.61 15.92
C ASP A 176 -1.88 -2.09 15.02
N LYS A 177 -1.47 -1.42 13.93
CA LYS A 177 -2.34 -0.79 12.93
C LYS A 177 -2.55 -1.60 11.65
N ASN A 178 -1.81 -2.70 11.50
CA ASN A 178 -1.63 -3.39 10.23
C ASN A 178 -2.50 -4.64 10.08
N TRP A 179 -3.79 -4.51 10.38
CA TRP A 179 -4.70 -5.63 10.23
C TRP A 179 -5.09 -5.76 8.76
N VAL A 180 -5.16 -7.00 8.27
CA VAL A 180 -5.47 -7.30 6.87
C VAL A 180 -6.84 -7.98 6.82
N PRO A 181 -7.93 -7.23 6.55
CA PRO A 181 -9.25 -7.84 6.37
C PRO A 181 -9.29 -8.76 5.16
N TRP A 182 -10.05 -9.85 5.22
CA TRP A 182 -10.23 -10.75 4.08
C TRP A 182 -11.58 -10.49 3.41
N ASN A 183 -11.51 -10.05 2.17
CA ASN A 183 -12.67 -9.69 1.35
C ASN A 183 -13.62 -10.89 1.22
N GLY A 184 -14.90 -10.67 1.54
CA GLY A 184 -15.94 -11.69 1.54
C GLY A 184 -16.08 -12.50 2.83
N THR A 185 -15.41 -12.13 3.94
CA THR A 185 -15.44 -12.93 5.18
C THR A 185 -15.64 -12.07 6.44
N SER A 186 -15.45 -12.67 7.63
CA SER A 186 -15.25 -11.97 8.92
C SER A 186 -13.82 -12.11 9.48
N MET A 187 -12.90 -12.63 8.65
CA MET A 187 -11.53 -12.95 9.03
C MET A 187 -10.57 -11.80 8.76
N MET A 188 -9.55 -11.69 9.59
CA MET A 188 -8.45 -10.74 9.42
C MET A 188 -7.13 -11.42 9.71
N SER A 189 -6.13 -11.20 8.86
CA SER A 189 -4.75 -11.51 9.25
C SER A 189 -4.25 -10.44 10.19
N TYR A 190 -3.57 -10.91 11.22
CA TYR A 190 -2.87 -10.10 12.19
C TYR A 190 -1.43 -10.57 12.22
N VAL A 191 -0.56 -9.72 11.68
CA VAL A 191 0.87 -9.98 11.64
C VAL A 191 1.49 -9.24 12.82
N ARG A 192 2.18 -9.98 13.69
CA ARG A 192 2.82 -9.37 14.86
C ARG A 192 3.87 -8.35 14.38
N TYR A 193 3.73 -7.07 14.76
CA TYR A 193 4.60 -6.01 14.28
C TYR A 193 6.08 -6.28 14.65
N GLY A 194 6.99 -6.02 13.70
CA GLY A 194 8.41 -6.36 13.75
C GLY A 194 8.83 -7.06 12.45
N PRO A 195 9.22 -8.35 12.47
CA PRO A 195 9.15 -9.17 11.27
C PRO A 195 7.70 -9.46 10.90
N PHE A 196 7.41 -9.81 9.64
CA PHE A 196 6.12 -10.37 9.25
C PHE A 196 5.97 -11.75 9.89
N GLY A 197 5.82 -11.80 11.22
CA GLY A 197 5.89 -13.01 12.04
C GLY A 197 4.76 -13.98 11.74
N PRO A 198 4.59 -15.05 12.54
CA PRO A 198 3.64 -16.12 12.23
C PRO A 198 2.28 -15.56 11.83
N HIS A 199 1.82 -15.95 10.63
CA HIS A 199 0.59 -15.44 10.04
C HIS A 199 -0.60 -15.88 10.89
N SER A 200 -1.14 -14.96 11.68
CA SER A 200 -2.21 -15.25 12.63
C SER A 200 -3.54 -14.74 12.10
N THR A 201 -4.60 -15.54 12.25
CA THR A 201 -5.94 -15.18 11.76
C THR A 201 -6.89 -14.97 12.93
N ILE A 202 -7.57 -13.84 12.94
CA ILE A 202 -8.69 -13.53 13.84
C ILE A 202 -9.99 -13.64 13.03
N ASP A 203 -10.97 -14.39 13.54
CA ASP A 203 -12.34 -14.32 13.04
C ASP A 203 -13.19 -13.49 14.00
N TRP A 204 -13.87 -12.44 13.54
CA TRP A 204 -14.78 -11.62 14.37
C TRP A 204 -16.22 -12.14 14.42
N LEU A 205 -16.53 -13.25 13.74
CA LEU A 205 -17.88 -13.77 13.44
C LEU A 205 -18.74 -12.84 12.57
N SER A 206 -18.69 -11.54 12.84
CA SER A 206 -19.40 -10.46 12.16
C SER A 206 -18.68 -9.13 12.38
N TYR A 207 -18.66 -8.27 11.35
CA TYR A 207 -18.15 -6.90 11.48
C TYR A 207 -19.22 -5.87 11.83
N THR A 208 -20.51 -6.21 11.72
CA THR A 208 -21.58 -5.29 12.14
C THR A 208 -21.76 -5.28 13.65
N GLU A 209 -21.46 -6.42 14.28
CA GLU A 209 -21.51 -6.64 15.72
C GLU A 209 -20.26 -7.40 16.14
N PRO A 210 -19.08 -6.75 16.04
CA PRO A 210 -17.85 -7.42 16.41
C PRO A 210 -17.86 -7.76 17.90
N ARG A 211 -17.49 -9.00 18.23
CA ARG A 211 -17.39 -9.47 19.62
C ARG A 211 -15.93 -9.46 20.06
N PRO A 212 -15.59 -8.86 21.23
CA PRO A 212 -14.25 -8.90 21.80
C PRO A 212 -13.57 -10.26 21.66
N ARG A 213 -12.31 -10.27 21.21
CA ARG A 213 -11.53 -11.51 21.06
C ARG A 213 -10.32 -11.49 21.98
N ASN A 214 -10.00 -12.66 22.52
CA ASN A 214 -8.85 -12.87 23.40
C ASN A 214 -7.79 -13.81 22.81
N ARG A 215 -8.09 -14.49 21.69
CA ARG A 215 -7.21 -15.48 21.05
C ARG A 215 -7.39 -15.45 19.54
N PHE A 216 -6.36 -15.84 18.80
CA PHE A 216 -6.44 -16.11 17.37
C PHE A 216 -7.26 -17.37 17.10
N ALA A 217 -7.98 -17.39 15.98
CA ALA A 217 -8.65 -18.60 15.50
C ALA A 217 -7.64 -19.62 14.97
N THR A 218 -6.52 -19.13 14.43
CA THR A 218 -5.49 -19.97 13.83
C THR A 218 -4.16 -19.20 13.79
N VAL A 219 -3.04 -19.91 13.90
CA VAL A 219 -1.70 -19.36 13.75
C VAL A 219 -0.91 -20.28 12.82
N ALA A 220 -0.53 -19.79 11.65
CA ALA A 220 0.42 -20.47 10.79
C ALA A 220 1.85 -20.16 11.26
N SER A 221 2.73 -21.14 11.10
CA SER A 221 4.15 -21.01 11.44
C SER A 221 4.97 -21.16 10.16
N GLU A 222 5.50 -20.05 9.66
CA GLU A 222 6.37 -20.04 8.50
C GLU A 222 7.82 -19.71 8.89
N THR A 223 8.72 -20.67 8.71
CA THR A 223 10.16 -20.52 9.01
C THR A 223 10.83 -19.44 8.19
N PHE A 224 10.32 -19.17 6.98
CA PHE A 224 10.77 -18.09 6.10
C PHE A 224 10.90 -16.76 6.84
N PHE A 225 9.89 -16.30 7.57
CA PHE A 225 9.92 -14.97 8.18
C PHE A 225 10.91 -14.86 9.34
N THR A 226 11.07 -15.94 10.11
CA THR A 226 12.12 -16.03 11.12
C THR A 226 13.51 -15.93 10.48
N ARG A 227 13.74 -16.64 9.37
CA ARG A 227 15.00 -16.57 8.62
C ARG A 227 15.22 -15.22 7.94
N PHE A 228 14.17 -14.63 7.39
CA PHE A 228 14.21 -13.29 6.78
C PHE A 228 14.64 -12.26 7.83
N ASN A 229 14.02 -12.28 9.01
CA ASN A 229 14.39 -11.41 10.11
C ASN A 229 15.82 -11.65 10.60
N ALA A 230 16.24 -12.90 10.72
CA ALA A 230 17.61 -13.23 11.11
C ALA A 230 18.65 -12.79 10.05
N THR A 231 18.27 -12.80 8.77
CA THR A 231 19.15 -12.43 7.66
C THR A 231 19.27 -10.91 7.53
N PHE A 232 18.15 -10.20 7.47
CA PHE A 232 18.14 -8.77 7.17
C PHE A 232 18.04 -7.88 8.40
N GLY A 233 17.50 -8.36 9.52
CA GLY A 233 17.34 -7.58 10.75
C GLY A 233 16.71 -6.22 10.47
N HIS A 234 17.42 -5.15 10.83
CA HIS A 234 16.98 -3.76 10.63
C HIS A 234 17.07 -3.24 9.19
N LEU A 235 17.67 -4.01 8.27
CA LEU A 235 17.88 -3.59 6.89
C LEU A 235 16.63 -3.78 6.04
N MET A 236 15.84 -4.83 6.28
CA MET A 236 14.59 -5.06 5.58
C MET A 236 13.54 -5.66 6.51
N HIS A 237 12.31 -5.15 6.42
CA HIS A 237 11.18 -5.65 7.16
C HIS A 237 9.97 -5.81 6.25
N LEU A 238 9.29 -6.94 6.39
CA LEU A 238 8.01 -7.18 5.77
C LEU A 238 6.90 -6.78 6.76
N SER A 239 5.88 -6.05 6.31
CA SER A 239 4.80 -5.59 7.20
C SER A 239 3.48 -5.36 6.48
N GLY A 240 2.38 -5.63 7.20
CA GLY A 240 1.01 -5.25 6.84
C GLY A 240 0.56 -5.65 5.44
N GLY A 241 -0.58 -5.10 5.02
CA GLY A 241 -0.99 -5.21 3.63
C GLY A 241 -2.34 -4.60 3.34
N THR A 242 -2.73 -4.69 2.07
CA THR A 242 -4.09 -4.44 1.58
C THR A 242 -5.05 -5.45 2.19
N PRO A 243 -6.37 -5.26 2.05
CA PRO A 243 -7.30 -6.37 2.22
C PRO A 243 -6.90 -7.54 1.30
N ALA A 244 -7.10 -8.76 1.78
CA ALA A 244 -6.85 -9.96 1.02
C ALA A 244 -8.07 -10.28 0.14
N VAL A 245 -7.85 -10.69 -1.10
CA VAL A 245 -8.90 -11.00 -2.06
C VAL A 245 -8.86 -12.48 -2.41
N LEU A 246 -10.02 -13.15 -2.30
CA LEU A 246 -10.17 -14.56 -2.68
C LEU A 246 -9.93 -14.71 -4.19
N GLU A 247 -9.03 -15.62 -4.55
CA GLU A 247 -8.71 -15.91 -5.95
C GLU A 247 -9.82 -16.74 -6.63
N PRO A 248 -9.95 -16.72 -7.98
CA PRO A 248 -11.07 -17.35 -8.69
C PRO A 248 -11.31 -18.84 -8.37
N GLY A 249 -10.28 -19.59 -7.97
CA GLY A 249 -10.39 -21.00 -7.57
C GLY A 249 -10.94 -21.21 -6.16
N GLY A 250 -11.03 -20.16 -5.33
CA GLY A 250 -11.48 -20.27 -3.94
C GLY A 250 -10.49 -20.92 -2.97
N GLU A 251 -9.32 -21.33 -3.44
CA GLU A 251 -8.34 -22.10 -2.66
C GLU A 251 -7.33 -21.22 -1.92
N SER A 252 -7.18 -19.97 -2.34
CA SER A 252 -6.20 -19.05 -1.77
C SER A 252 -6.64 -17.60 -1.88
N TYR A 253 -6.04 -16.78 -1.01
CA TYR A 253 -6.17 -15.34 -1.01
C TYR A 253 -4.86 -14.72 -1.46
N LEU A 254 -4.97 -13.62 -2.21
CA LEU A 254 -3.86 -12.74 -2.55
C LEU A 254 -3.97 -11.44 -1.75
N ALA A 255 -2.82 -10.93 -1.28
CA ALA A 255 -2.71 -9.63 -0.67
C ALA A 255 -1.38 -8.95 -1.07
N VAL A 256 -1.32 -7.63 -0.88
CA VAL A 256 -0.11 -6.84 -1.13
C VAL A 256 0.37 -6.24 0.18
N GLY A 257 1.56 -6.61 0.63
CA GLY A 257 2.21 -6.09 1.82
C GLY A 257 3.23 -4.99 1.53
N HIS A 258 3.85 -4.48 2.58
CA HIS A 258 4.90 -3.47 2.53
C HIS A 258 6.25 -4.10 2.83
N VAL A 259 7.24 -3.82 2.01
CA VAL A 259 8.65 -4.03 2.34
C VAL A 259 9.19 -2.68 2.77
N ARG A 260 9.61 -2.57 4.02
CA ARG A 260 10.46 -1.48 4.48
C ARG A 260 11.90 -1.88 4.20
N ALA A 261 12.65 -1.12 3.42
CA ALA A 261 14.06 -1.34 3.16
C ALA A 261 14.89 -0.14 3.63
N HIS A 262 16.10 -0.44 4.08
CA HIS A 262 17.10 0.57 4.36
C HIS A 262 17.52 1.24 3.04
N PRO A 263 17.60 2.58 2.96
CA PRO A 263 17.84 3.25 1.68
C PRO A 263 19.15 2.86 1.00
N ALA A 264 20.19 2.58 1.78
CA ALA A 264 21.45 2.03 1.30
C ALA A 264 21.32 0.75 0.45
N CYS A 265 20.25 -0.03 0.63
CA CYS A 265 20.00 -1.22 -0.18
C CYS A 265 19.56 -0.89 -1.61
N LEU A 266 18.96 0.28 -1.83
CA LEU A 266 18.40 0.70 -3.13
C LEU A 266 19.20 1.86 -3.74
N HIS A 267 19.84 2.69 -2.92
CA HIS A 267 20.56 3.90 -3.27
C HIS A 267 21.99 3.88 -2.71
N PRO A 268 22.86 2.93 -3.11
CA PRO A 268 24.24 2.84 -2.59
C PRO A 268 25.07 4.10 -2.86
N GLN A 269 24.77 4.84 -3.92
CA GLN A 269 25.46 6.09 -4.29
C GLN A 269 25.22 7.25 -3.30
N ALA A 270 24.20 7.14 -2.44
CA ALA A 270 23.91 8.15 -1.43
C ALA A 270 24.85 8.08 -0.22
N ILE A 271 25.72 7.08 -0.16
CA ILE A 271 26.68 6.89 0.94
C ILE A 271 28.08 7.21 0.39
N PRO A 272 28.72 8.29 0.89
CA PRO A 272 30.07 8.65 0.47
C PRO A 272 31.06 7.49 0.62
N GLY A 273 31.90 7.27 -0.40
CA GLY A 273 32.92 6.20 -0.40
C GLY A 273 32.40 4.77 -0.59
N LEU A 274 31.08 4.54 -0.55
CA LEU A 274 30.53 3.18 -0.66
C LEU A 274 30.73 2.60 -2.07
N LEU A 275 30.69 3.44 -3.10
CA LEU A 275 30.95 3.02 -4.48
C LEU A 275 32.40 2.53 -4.67
N GLU A 276 33.36 3.15 -3.99
CA GLU A 276 34.78 2.76 -4.03
C GLU A 276 35.01 1.40 -3.36
N LEU A 277 34.29 1.13 -2.27
CA LEU A 277 34.38 -0.12 -1.52
C LEU A 277 33.73 -1.31 -2.25
N LEU A 278 32.59 -1.08 -2.90
CA LEU A 278 31.76 -2.16 -3.44
C LEU A 278 31.89 -2.34 -4.96
N GLY A 279 32.40 -1.33 -5.66
CA GLY A 279 32.47 -1.28 -7.11
C GLY A 279 31.10 -1.11 -7.80
N PRO A 280 31.08 -1.01 -9.14
CA PRO A 280 29.88 -0.65 -9.92
C PRO A 280 28.83 -1.78 -10.03
N LYS A 281 29.08 -2.97 -9.45
CA LYS A 281 28.21 -4.14 -9.57
C LYS A 281 27.19 -4.26 -8.43
N VAL A 282 26.98 -3.21 -7.64
CA VAL A 282 25.94 -3.22 -6.59
C VAL A 282 24.58 -3.33 -7.26
N ARG A 283 23.92 -4.47 -7.05
CA ARG A 283 22.56 -4.73 -7.54
C ARG A 283 21.56 -4.15 -6.54
N ALA A 284 20.31 -3.97 -6.95
CA ALA A 284 19.19 -3.54 -6.09
C ALA A 284 18.76 -4.65 -5.09
N ASN A 285 19.71 -5.13 -4.29
CA ASN A 285 19.53 -6.05 -3.17
C ASN A 285 20.38 -5.59 -1.98
N CYS A 286 20.06 -6.05 -0.77
CA CYS A 286 20.83 -5.65 0.43
C CYS A 286 22.14 -6.45 0.62
N LEU A 287 22.62 -7.21 -0.36
CA LEU A 287 23.75 -8.14 -0.13
C LEU A 287 25.04 -7.42 0.27
N HIS A 288 25.30 -6.24 -0.29
CA HIS A 288 26.46 -5.43 0.11
C HIS A 288 26.34 -4.96 1.55
N MET A 289 25.15 -4.53 1.97
CA MET A 289 24.88 -4.10 3.34
C MET A 289 25.08 -5.24 4.34
N LEU A 290 24.76 -6.48 3.97
CA LEU A 290 24.99 -7.63 4.84
C LEU A 290 26.48 -7.85 5.16
N LYS A 291 27.39 -7.49 4.25
CA LYS A 291 28.84 -7.67 4.40
C LYS A 291 29.51 -6.60 5.27
N LEU A 292 28.86 -5.45 5.47
CA LEU A 292 29.42 -4.37 6.27
C LEU A 292 29.52 -4.76 7.76
N PRO A 293 30.46 -4.18 8.52
CA PRO A 293 30.44 -4.21 9.98
C PRO A 293 29.14 -3.62 10.57
N ALA A 294 28.74 -4.05 11.77
CA ALA A 294 27.45 -3.66 12.36
C ALA A 294 27.38 -2.17 12.71
N ASP A 295 28.44 -1.63 13.29
CA ASP A 295 28.66 -0.20 13.59
C ASP A 295 28.60 0.67 12.33
N THR A 296 29.12 0.18 11.20
CA THR A 296 29.00 0.86 9.90
C THR A 296 27.54 0.90 9.42
N LYS A 297 26.74 -0.16 9.67
CA LYS A 297 25.31 -0.17 9.29
C LYS A 297 24.49 0.80 10.14
N GLU A 298 24.78 0.87 11.45
CA GLU A 298 24.06 1.72 12.39
C GLU A 298 24.36 3.21 12.22
N SER A 299 25.52 3.56 11.66
CA SER A 299 25.95 4.94 11.41
C SER A 299 25.43 5.53 10.10
N ILE A 300 24.79 4.74 9.23
CA ILE A 300 24.19 5.29 8.01
C ILE A 300 22.97 6.13 8.40
N PRO A 301 22.97 7.43 8.05
CA PRO A 301 21.98 8.36 8.59
C PRO A 301 20.55 7.98 8.21
N PHE A 302 19.69 7.82 9.21
CA PHE A 302 18.23 7.80 9.06
C PHE A 302 17.70 9.24 8.90
N HIS A 303 18.25 10.00 7.96
CA HIS A 303 17.83 11.35 7.61
C HIS A 303 17.54 11.45 6.11
N THR A 304 16.74 12.43 5.70
CA THR A 304 16.53 12.69 4.27
C THR A 304 17.87 13.04 3.62
N PHE A 305 18.13 12.44 2.46
CA PHE A 305 19.38 12.63 1.72
C PHE A 305 19.07 12.90 0.24
N ASN A 306 20.05 13.44 -0.48
CA ASN A 306 19.96 13.58 -1.92
C ASN A 306 20.65 12.41 -2.62
N TYR A 307 20.09 11.96 -3.74
CA TYR A 307 20.71 10.96 -4.61
C TYR A 307 20.67 11.41 -6.06
N VAL A 308 21.63 10.91 -6.84
CA VAL A 308 21.66 11.12 -8.28
C VAL A 308 20.96 9.95 -8.96
N GLY A 309 19.92 10.26 -9.74
CA GLY A 309 19.20 9.28 -10.54
C GLY A 309 19.97 8.88 -11.81
N ALA A 310 19.47 7.87 -12.54
CA ALA A 310 20.13 7.34 -13.74
C ALA A 310 20.35 8.38 -14.86
N GLY A 311 19.60 9.49 -14.86
CA GLY A 311 19.75 10.60 -15.81
C GLY A 311 20.63 11.76 -15.30
N GLY A 312 21.39 11.56 -14.21
CA GLY A 312 22.27 12.60 -13.64
C GLY A 312 21.55 13.69 -12.83
N LYS A 313 20.22 13.70 -12.81
CA LYS A 313 19.42 14.62 -11.98
C LYS A 313 19.48 14.23 -10.51
N GLU A 314 19.63 15.22 -9.64
CA GLU A 314 19.57 15.07 -8.19
C GLU A 314 18.11 15.06 -7.70
N PHE A 315 17.81 14.18 -6.75
CA PHE A 315 16.50 14.01 -6.14
C PHE A 315 16.64 13.90 -4.63
N LYS A 316 15.67 14.45 -3.89
CA LYS A 316 15.56 14.27 -2.44
C LYS A 316 14.85 12.96 -2.12
N HIS A 317 15.40 12.18 -1.20
CA HIS A 317 14.90 10.87 -0.81
C HIS A 317 14.62 10.78 0.67
N TYR A 318 13.58 10.01 1.01
CA TYR A 318 13.25 9.71 2.39
C TYR A 318 14.27 8.75 3.03
N HIS A 319 14.37 8.76 4.35
CA HIS A 319 15.33 7.95 5.09
C HIS A 319 14.93 6.46 5.20
N VAL A 320 13.84 6.07 4.56
CA VAL A 320 13.34 4.70 4.49
C VAL A 320 12.73 4.48 3.13
N ASP A 321 12.97 3.31 2.54
CA ASP A 321 12.25 2.85 1.36
C ASP A 321 11.07 1.98 1.75
N TYR A 322 9.89 2.28 1.21
CA TYR A 322 8.73 1.41 1.24
C TYR A 322 8.44 0.93 -0.18
N SER A 323 8.36 -0.38 -0.36
CA SER A 323 7.94 -1.03 -1.59
C SER A 323 6.78 -1.99 -1.33
N PHE A 324 6.22 -2.54 -2.40
CA PHE A 324 5.19 -3.58 -2.30
C PHE A 324 5.84 -4.96 -2.19
N PHE A 325 5.11 -5.94 -1.70
CA PHE A 325 5.33 -7.33 -2.07
C PHE A 325 3.98 -8.05 -2.15
N PHE A 326 3.85 -9.02 -3.05
CA PHE A 326 2.69 -9.89 -3.11
C PHE A 326 2.91 -11.07 -2.20
N TYR A 327 1.86 -11.52 -1.53
CA TYR A 327 1.87 -12.79 -0.84
C TYR A 327 0.52 -13.48 -1.00
N ARG A 328 0.60 -14.81 -1.13
CA ARG A 328 -0.53 -15.71 -1.27
C ARG A 328 -0.59 -16.62 -0.06
N PHE A 329 -1.79 -16.84 0.46
CA PHE A 329 -2.00 -17.78 1.55
C PHE A 329 -3.23 -18.66 1.31
N SER A 330 -3.22 -19.86 1.90
CA SER A 330 -4.31 -20.81 1.76
C SER A 330 -5.63 -20.24 2.30
N ALA A 331 -6.74 -20.52 1.63
CA ALA A 331 -8.09 -20.24 2.12
C ALA A 331 -8.56 -21.24 3.18
N SER A 332 -7.76 -22.26 3.49
CA SER A 332 -8.06 -23.28 4.51
C SER A 332 -7.09 -23.21 5.69
N PRO A 333 -7.55 -23.45 6.93
CA PRO A 333 -6.67 -23.55 8.10
C PRO A 333 -5.50 -24.54 7.86
N PRO A 334 -4.27 -24.23 8.32
CA PRO A 334 -3.92 -23.12 9.20
C PRO A 334 -3.72 -21.76 8.48
N TYR A 335 -4.17 -21.62 7.24
CA TYR A 335 -3.98 -20.44 6.39
C TYR A 335 -2.51 -20.06 6.18
N PRO A 336 -1.61 -21.03 5.89
CA PRO A 336 -0.20 -20.74 5.71
C PRO A 336 0.01 -19.85 4.48
N ILE A 337 1.01 -18.98 4.56
CA ILE A 337 1.54 -18.31 3.38
C ILE A 337 2.22 -19.35 2.49
N THR A 338 1.83 -19.41 1.23
CA THR A 338 2.32 -20.40 0.26
C THR A 338 3.28 -19.78 -0.75
N HIS A 339 3.10 -18.51 -1.08
CA HIS A 339 3.96 -17.79 -2.03
C HIS A 339 4.21 -16.36 -1.56
N ILE A 340 5.36 -15.84 -1.96
CA ILE A 340 5.75 -14.44 -1.74
C ILE A 340 6.53 -13.94 -2.94
N SER A 341 6.40 -12.66 -3.29
CA SER A 341 7.26 -12.02 -4.28
C SER A 341 8.47 -11.34 -3.64
N HIS A 342 9.46 -11.02 -4.47
CA HIS A 342 10.40 -9.95 -4.15
C HIS A 342 9.68 -8.62 -3.92
N GLY A 343 10.39 -7.66 -3.34
CA GLY A 343 9.89 -6.29 -3.22
C GLY A 343 9.69 -5.68 -4.60
N VAL A 344 8.69 -4.83 -4.74
CA VAL A 344 8.30 -4.22 -6.01
C VAL A 344 8.03 -2.73 -5.81
N LEU A 345 8.82 -1.88 -6.46
CA LEU A 345 8.56 -0.45 -6.54
C LEU A 345 7.74 -0.16 -7.81
N PRO A 346 6.61 0.56 -7.70
CA PRO A 346 5.91 1.02 -8.88
C PRO A 346 6.77 2.04 -9.65
N PRO A 347 6.55 2.19 -10.96
CA PRO A 347 7.24 3.22 -11.73
C PRO A 347 6.85 4.61 -11.21
N SER A 348 7.83 5.43 -10.87
CA SER A 348 7.62 6.82 -10.42
C SER A 348 8.73 7.74 -10.96
N GLU A 349 8.35 8.91 -11.46
CA GLU A 349 9.30 9.96 -11.83
C GLU A 349 9.72 10.70 -10.56
N GLY A 350 10.87 10.33 -9.98
CA GLY A 350 11.37 10.92 -8.73
C GLY A 350 10.77 10.26 -7.49
N HIS A 351 11.03 8.96 -7.30
CA HIS A 351 10.61 8.21 -6.12
C HIS A 351 11.02 8.92 -4.82
N PHE A 352 10.06 9.16 -3.93
CA PHE A 352 10.31 9.75 -2.60
C PHE A 352 10.79 8.73 -1.56
N GLY A 353 10.79 7.43 -1.86
CA GLY A 353 11.07 6.39 -0.87
C GLY A 353 9.82 5.80 -0.24
N ILE A 354 8.61 6.27 -0.55
CA ILE A 354 7.41 5.87 0.18
C ILE A 354 6.30 5.51 -0.78
N VAL A 355 6.05 4.21 -0.95
CA VAL A 355 4.79 3.72 -1.53
C VAL A 355 4.03 2.86 -0.54
N PHE A 356 2.72 3.11 -0.42
CA PHE A 356 1.89 2.48 0.61
C PHE A 356 0.64 1.84 -0.03
N PRO A 357 0.57 0.50 -0.18
CA PRO A 357 -0.60 -0.17 -0.71
C PRO A 357 -1.75 -0.18 0.31
N ASN A 358 -2.91 0.32 -0.10
CA ASN A 358 -4.10 0.44 0.74
C ASN A 358 -5.28 -0.39 0.25
N GLY A 359 -5.32 -0.76 -1.03
CA GLY A 359 -6.39 -1.57 -1.59
C GLY A 359 -5.89 -2.55 -2.62
N LEU A 360 -6.50 -3.74 -2.63
CA LEU A 360 -6.36 -4.73 -3.67
C LEU A 360 -7.78 -5.16 -4.06
N GLU A 361 -8.05 -5.18 -5.35
CA GLU A 361 -9.36 -5.58 -5.87
C GLU A 361 -9.20 -6.16 -7.28
N ARG A 362 -10.22 -6.85 -7.77
CA ARG A 362 -10.26 -7.31 -9.16
C ARG A 362 -10.89 -6.27 -10.09
N LEU A 363 -10.33 -6.15 -11.29
CA LEU A 363 -10.91 -5.45 -12.44
C LEU A 363 -10.97 -6.44 -13.61
N GLY A 364 -12.07 -7.21 -13.68
CA GLY A 364 -12.16 -8.34 -14.60
C GLY A 364 -11.15 -9.44 -14.20
N SER A 365 -10.28 -9.85 -15.12
CA SER A 365 -9.18 -10.80 -14.86
C SER A 365 -7.98 -10.17 -14.16
N ASP A 366 -7.88 -8.84 -14.12
CA ASP A 366 -6.68 -8.13 -13.70
C ASP A 366 -6.75 -7.70 -12.23
N TRP A 367 -5.58 -7.47 -11.65
CA TRP A 367 -5.41 -7.00 -10.29
C TRP A 367 -5.27 -5.48 -10.25
N LEU A 368 -6.13 -4.83 -9.48
CA LEU A 368 -6.13 -3.39 -9.26
C LEU A 368 -5.61 -3.08 -7.86
N ILE A 369 -4.51 -2.34 -7.78
CA ILE A 369 -3.85 -1.98 -6.53
C ILE A 369 -4.00 -0.48 -6.33
N GLY A 370 -4.66 -0.09 -5.24
CA GLY A 370 -4.68 1.29 -4.76
C GLY A 370 -3.51 1.52 -3.81
N TYR A 371 -2.72 2.55 -4.08
CA TYR A 371 -1.55 2.89 -3.28
C TYR A 371 -1.31 4.40 -3.20
N GLY A 372 -0.75 4.85 -2.09
CA GLY A 372 -0.23 6.21 -1.97
C GLY A 372 1.22 6.28 -2.43
N ASP A 373 1.59 7.43 -3.01
CA ASP A 373 2.96 7.74 -3.41
C ASP A 373 3.41 9.03 -2.70
N GLY A 374 4.45 8.90 -1.87
CA GLY A 374 5.05 9.99 -1.10
C GLY A 374 4.13 10.68 -0.09
N ASP A 375 3.03 10.05 0.32
CA ASP A 375 1.92 10.71 1.05
C ASP A 375 1.35 11.95 0.32
N GLN A 376 1.57 12.08 -0.99
CA GLN A 376 1.10 13.22 -1.80
C GLN A 376 -0.01 12.83 -2.75
N ALA A 377 0.15 11.66 -3.39
CA ALA A 377 -0.68 11.24 -4.48
C ALA A 377 -1.40 9.94 -4.17
N ALA A 378 -2.63 9.84 -4.67
CA ALA A 378 -3.43 8.64 -4.67
C ALA A 378 -3.32 8.01 -6.06
N LYS A 379 -2.80 6.78 -6.16
CA LYS A 379 -2.55 6.12 -7.43
C LYS A 379 -3.23 4.75 -7.50
N LEU A 380 -3.56 4.33 -8.71
CA LEU A 380 -3.96 2.96 -9.06
C LEU A 380 -2.93 2.33 -9.99
N MET A 381 -2.54 1.10 -9.69
CA MET A 381 -1.74 0.24 -10.57
C MET A 381 -2.59 -0.95 -11.02
N LEU A 382 -2.52 -1.28 -12.31
CA LEU A 382 -3.21 -2.43 -12.89
C LEU A 382 -2.18 -3.45 -13.35
N LEU A 383 -2.22 -4.65 -12.80
CA LEU A 383 -1.35 -5.76 -13.17
C LEU A 383 -2.19 -6.90 -13.74
N GLY A 384 -1.68 -7.57 -14.78
CA GLY A 384 -2.35 -8.76 -15.30
C GLY A 384 -2.20 -9.92 -14.31
N ALA A 385 -3.18 -10.82 -14.23
CA ALA A 385 -3.06 -12.00 -13.37
C ALA A 385 -1.79 -12.81 -13.68
N ALA A 386 -1.48 -13.03 -14.96
CA ALA A 386 -0.26 -13.72 -15.39
C ALA A 386 1.03 -13.00 -14.98
N ASP A 387 1.02 -11.67 -14.86
CA ASP A 387 2.18 -10.90 -14.41
C ASP A 387 2.38 -11.09 -12.90
N VAL A 388 1.29 -11.11 -12.13
CA VAL A 388 1.34 -11.40 -10.69
C VAL A 388 1.84 -12.83 -10.43
N GLU A 389 1.38 -13.82 -11.20
CA GLU A 389 1.88 -15.20 -11.07
C GLU A 389 3.39 -15.30 -11.29
N LYS A 390 3.94 -14.56 -12.25
CA LYS A 390 5.41 -14.53 -12.50
C LYS A 390 6.18 -13.92 -11.34
N LEU A 391 5.57 -13.03 -10.55
CA LEU A 391 6.21 -12.41 -9.40
C LEU A 391 6.17 -13.30 -8.16
N LEU A 392 5.19 -14.19 -8.05
CA LEU A 392 4.98 -15.04 -6.88
C LEU A 392 5.91 -16.25 -6.92
N VAL A 393 6.75 -16.37 -5.89
CA VAL A 393 7.67 -17.49 -5.71
C VAL A 393 7.16 -18.38 -4.58
N PRO A 394 7.16 -19.71 -4.72
CA PRO A 394 6.80 -20.62 -3.63
C PRO A 394 7.65 -20.34 -2.39
N LEU A 395 7.01 -20.25 -1.21
CA LEU A 395 7.67 -19.86 0.04
C LEU A 395 8.88 -20.74 0.38
N PRO A 396 8.86 -22.09 0.21
CA PRO A 396 10.02 -22.94 0.45
C PRO A 396 11.20 -22.67 -0.51
N MET A 397 10.92 -22.16 -1.71
CA MET A 397 11.96 -21.73 -2.63
C MET A 397 12.57 -20.40 -2.20
N MET A 398 11.73 -19.41 -1.88
CA MET A 398 12.20 -18.11 -1.39
C MET A 398 12.97 -18.25 -0.06
N GLU A 399 12.61 -19.20 0.80
CA GLU A 399 13.33 -19.50 2.04
C GLU A 399 14.77 -19.98 1.80
N ARG A 400 14.99 -20.79 0.77
CA ARG A 400 16.35 -21.23 0.37
C ARG A 400 17.15 -20.07 -0.23
N LEU A 401 16.47 -19.13 -0.87
CA LEU A 401 17.04 -17.97 -1.55
C LEU A 401 16.90 -16.68 -0.72
N VAL A 402 16.74 -16.78 0.60
CA VAL A 402 16.38 -15.60 1.43
C VAL A 402 17.37 -14.44 1.27
N LYS A 403 18.67 -14.74 1.10
CA LYS A 403 19.72 -13.72 0.88
C LYS A 403 19.58 -13.00 -0.48
N GLU A 404 18.93 -13.63 -1.45
CA GLU A 404 18.67 -13.08 -2.78
C GLU A 404 17.42 -12.21 -2.81
N TYR A 405 16.73 -12.03 -1.67
CA TYR A 405 15.58 -11.14 -1.62
C TYR A 405 15.98 -9.72 -2.05
N SER A 406 15.31 -9.24 -3.09
CA SER A 406 15.58 -7.98 -3.76
C SER A 406 14.34 -7.08 -3.72
N VAL A 407 14.53 -5.79 -4.01
CA VAL A 407 13.44 -4.89 -4.40
C VAL A 407 13.67 -4.49 -5.85
N CYS A 408 12.71 -4.82 -6.70
CA CYS A 408 12.75 -4.56 -8.13
C CYS A 408 11.88 -3.35 -8.47
N THR A 409 12.33 -2.50 -9.39
CA THR A 409 11.46 -1.46 -9.97
C THR A 409 10.68 -2.07 -11.13
N LEU A 410 9.37 -1.91 -11.14
CA LEU A 410 8.58 -2.27 -12.32
C LEU A 410 8.88 -1.29 -13.44
N GLN A 411 9.10 -1.82 -14.63
CA GLN A 411 9.17 -1.00 -15.84
C GLN A 411 7.76 -0.76 -16.38
N LEU A 412 7.51 0.46 -16.87
CA LEU A 412 6.34 0.72 -17.68
C LEU A 412 6.50 0.01 -19.02
N GLN A 413 5.57 -0.89 -19.37
CA GLN A 413 5.50 -1.45 -20.72
C GLN A 413 5.42 -0.30 -21.74
N GLY A 414 6.43 -0.20 -22.61
CA GLY A 414 6.57 0.85 -23.62
C GLY A 414 7.74 1.82 -23.44
N GLN A 415 8.54 1.73 -22.36
CA GLN A 415 9.74 2.58 -22.20
C GLN A 415 11.04 1.98 -22.76
N ASP A 416 11.07 0.68 -23.10
CA ASP A 416 12.29 0.03 -23.62
C ASP A 416 12.66 0.41 -25.06
N ASN A 417 11.75 1.05 -25.82
CA ASN A 417 12.04 1.44 -27.21
C ASN A 417 12.65 2.84 -27.37
N ALA A 418 12.92 3.57 -26.28
CA ALA A 418 13.50 4.91 -26.33
C ALA A 418 14.99 4.97 -25.97
N ARG A 419 15.65 3.82 -25.72
CA ARG A 419 17.06 3.78 -25.26
C ARG A 419 18.00 2.88 -26.08
N SER A 420 17.58 2.39 -27.25
CA SER A 420 18.48 1.66 -28.17
C SER A 420 18.88 2.43 -29.42
N GLU A 421 18.57 3.73 -29.50
CA GLU A 421 19.08 4.62 -30.55
C GLU A 421 19.54 5.92 -29.91
N LEU A 422 20.75 5.93 -29.36
CA LEU A 422 21.63 7.09 -29.23
C LEU A 422 23.07 6.61 -29.04
#